data_AF-A0A7U9SWZ8-F1
#
_entry.id   AF-A0A7U9SWZ8-F1
#
_cell.length_a   1.000
_cell.length_b   1.000
_cell.length_c   1.000
_cell.angle_alpha   90.00
_cell.angle_beta   90.00
_cell.angle_gamma   90.00
#
_symmetry.space_group_name_H-M   'P 1'
#
loop_
_entity.id
_entity.type
_entity.pdbx_description
1 polymer ?
#
loop_
_entity_poly.entity_id
_entity_poly.type
_entity_poly.pdbx_seq_one_letter_code
_entity_poly.pdbx_strand_id
1 'polypeptide(L)' 'MAVLPENHPLTDCDVFPMDALCRDPFLLLEKDKNIVVSDIFRNNYLEPNIRFTTWDDYAIMSMVEAGLGISILPMNF' A
#
# COMPACT_ATOMS: atom_id res chain seq x y z
N MET A 1 -6.85 -3.53 -2.63
CA MET A 1 -5.97 -4.09 -3.69
C MET A 1 -4.54 -3.68 -3.38
N ALA A 2 -3.59 -4.61 -3.38
CA ALA A 2 -2.17 -4.26 -3.25
C ALA A 2 -1.67 -3.66 -4.58
N VAL A 3 -0.83 -2.63 -4.50
CA VAL A 3 -0.24 -1.95 -5.65
C VAL A 3 1.28 -2.05 -5.52
N LEU A 4 1.91 -2.62 -6.54
CA LEU A 4 3.31 -3.00 -6.53
C LEU A 4 4.02 -2.44 -7.78
N PRO A 5 5.34 -2.17 -7.70
CA PRO A 5 6.15 -1.94 -8.89
C PRO A 5 6.10 -3.17 -9.82
N GLU A 6 6.22 -2.96 -11.14
CA GLU A 6 6.14 -4.05 -12.14
C GLU A 6 7.14 -5.18 -11.89
N ASN A 7 8.32 -4.85 -11.35
CA ASN A 7 9.40 -5.80 -11.07
C ASN A 7 9.40 -6.34 -9.63
N HIS A 8 8.31 -6.17 -8.88
CA HIS A 8 8.23 -6.63 -7.50
C HIS A 8 8.18 -8.17 -7.42
N PRO A 9 8.92 -8.84 -6.52
CA PRO A 9 8.99 -10.31 -6.46
C PRO A 9 7.66 -11.05 -6.21
N LEU A 10 6.61 -10.32 -5.82
CA LEU A 10 5.28 -10.85 -5.49
C LEU A 10 4.20 -10.42 -6.50
N THR A 11 4.58 -9.93 -7.69
CA THR A 11 3.62 -9.56 -8.75
C THR A 11 2.78 -10.75 -9.24
N ASP A 12 3.35 -11.95 -9.26
CA ASP A 12 2.66 -13.18 -9.70
C ASP A 12 1.85 -13.85 -8.58
N CYS A 13 1.73 -13.24 -7.39
CA CYS A 13 0.94 -13.78 -6.30
C CYS A 13 -0.53 -13.41 -6.44
N ASP A 14 -1.40 -14.42 -6.63
CA ASP A 14 -2.86 -14.25 -6.64
C ASP A 14 -3.41 -13.58 -5.36
N VAL A 15 -2.77 -13.87 -4.23
CA VAL A 15 -3.09 -13.29 -2.92
C VAL A 15 -1.81 -12.73 -2.31
N PHE A 16 -1.78 -11.42 -2.11
CA PHE A 16 -0.62 -10.76 -1.51
C PHE A 16 -0.57 -11.03 0.01
N PRO A 17 0.55 -11.51 0.55
CA PRO A 17 0.69 -11.77 1.98
C PRO A 17 0.78 -10.45 2.78
N MET A 18 -0.09 -10.29 3.78
CA MET A 18 -0.21 -9.04 4.54
C MET A 18 1.08 -8.61 5.25
N ASP A 19 1.86 -9.55 5.77
CA ASP A 19 3.12 -9.28 6.45
C ASP A 19 4.22 -8.78 5.50
N ALA A 20 4.11 -9.05 4.19
CA ALA A 20 5.02 -8.49 3.20
C ALA A 20 4.86 -6.98 3.04
N LEU A 21 3.70 -6.41 3.40
CA LEU A 21 3.49 -4.96 3.41
C LEU A 21 4.41 -4.21 4.37
N CYS A 22 4.96 -4.91 5.36
CA CYS A 22 5.89 -4.37 6.34
C CYS A 22 7.36 -4.46 5.89
N ARG A 23 7.65 -5.23 4.83
CA ARG A 23 9.03 -5.48 4.36
C ARG A 23 9.54 -4.38 3.43
N ASP A 24 8.62 -3.72 2.74
CA ASP A 24 8.90 -2.65 1.78
C ASP A 24 8.51 -1.27 2.33
N PRO A 25 9.08 -0.17 1.78
CA PRO A 25 8.55 1.17 2.00
C PRO A 25 7.06 1.23 1.65
N PHE A 26 6.23 1.68 2.59
CA PHE A 26 4.79 1.76 2.40
C PHE A 26 4.38 3.21 2.09
N LEU A 27 3.56 3.35 1.06
CA LEU A 27 2.93 4.61 0.65
C LEU A 27 1.48 4.59 1.16
N LEU A 28 1.19 5.39 2.18
CA LEU A 28 -0.12 5.40 2.81
C LEU A 28 -1.08 6.31 2.04
N LEU A 29 -2.17 5.73 1.54
CA LEU A 29 -3.33 6.50 1.10
C LEU A 29 -4.22 6.82 2.32
N GLU A 30 -4.26 8.08 2.71
CA GLU A 30 -5.09 8.58 3.82
C GLU A 30 -6.04 9.68 3.30
N LYS A 31 -7.27 9.29 2.94
CA LYS A 31 -8.34 10.22 2.51
C LYS A 31 -9.23 10.54 3.71
N ASP A 32 -9.26 11.78 4.20
CA ASP A 32 -10.12 12.20 5.34
C ASP A 32 -10.02 11.28 6.57
N LYS A 33 -11.10 11.14 7.37
CA LYS A 33 -11.23 10.15 8.46
C LYS A 33 -11.39 8.70 7.93
N ASN A 34 -11.04 8.42 6.67
CA ASN A 34 -11.12 7.08 6.11
C ASN A 34 -9.89 6.29 6.56
N ILE A 35 -9.94 5.81 7.81
CA ILE A 35 -8.85 5.11 8.51
C ILE A 35 -8.70 3.67 7.99
N VAL A 36 -9.39 3.27 6.91
CA VAL A 36 -9.48 1.88 6.45
C VAL A 36 -8.11 1.23 6.27
N VAL A 37 -7.16 1.91 5.63
CA VAL A 37 -5.81 1.33 5.43
C VAL A 37 -5.08 1.19 6.76
N SER A 38 -5.10 2.21 7.61
CA SER A 38 -4.48 2.18 8.94
C SER A 38 -5.11 1.14 9.87
N ASP A 39 -6.43 0.93 9.79
CA ASP A 39 -7.17 -0.06 10.56
C ASP A 39 -6.85 -1.49 10.10
N ILE A 40 -6.58 -1.71 8.82
CA ILE A 40 -6.09 -3.01 8.32
C ILE A 40 -4.80 -3.39 9.04
N PHE A 41 -3.83 -2.48 9.13
CA PHE A 41 -2.56 -2.76 9.83
C PHE A 41 -2.79 -2.99 11.33
N ARG A 42 -3.58 -2.13 11.98
CA ARG A 42 -3.90 -2.25 13.40
C ARG A 42 -4.58 -3.58 13.73
N ASN A 43 -5.58 -3.98 12.96
CA ASN A 43 -6.35 -5.21 13.20
C ASN A 43 -5.54 -6.49 12.96
N ASN A 44 -4.44 -6.39 12.20
CA ASN A 44 -3.53 -7.49 11.93
C ASN A 44 -2.25 -7.44 12.79
N TYR A 45 -2.14 -6.49 13.72
CA TYR A 45 -0.94 -6.26 14.54
C TYR A 45 0.33 -6.07 13.70
N LEU A 46 0.20 -5.35 12.60
CA LEU A 46 1.28 -5.05 11.66
C LEU A 46 1.67 -3.58 11.73
N GLU A 47 2.96 -3.30 11.55
CA GLU A 47 3.51 -1.95 11.52
C GLU A 47 4.22 -1.73 10.18
N PRO A 48 3.60 -1.03 9.21
CA PRO A 48 4.24 -0.74 7.93
C PRO A 48 5.32 0.33 8.06
N ASN A 49 6.36 0.25 7.24
CA ASN A 49 7.38 1.29 7.12
C ASN A 49 6.86 2.47 6.27
N ILE A 50 5.97 3.29 6.83
CA ILE A 50 5.35 4.40 6.12
C ILE A 50 6.41 5.45 5.77
N ARG A 51 6.65 5.65 4.47
CA ARG A 51 7.58 6.68 3.97
C ARG A 51 6.91 7.93 3.47
N PHE A 52 5.73 7.77 2.88
CA PHE A 52 4.94 8.87 2.34
C PHE A 52 3.47 8.65 2.64
N THR A 53 2.77 9.76 2.85
CA THR A 53 1.31 9.78 3.02
C THR A 53 0.73 10.78 2.04
N THR A 54 -0.31 10.38 1.32
CA THR A 54 -1.07 11.26 0.42
C THR A 54 -2.54 10.84 0.39
N TRP A 55 -3.39 11.71 -0.13
CA TRP A 55 -4.82 11.52 -0.29
C TRP A 55 -5.23 11.33 -1.77
N ASP A 56 -4.26 11.40 -2.68
CA ASP A 56 -4.45 11.24 -4.13
C ASP A 56 -3.96 9.85 -4.58
N ASP A 57 -4.86 9.05 -5.14
CA ASP A 57 -4.54 7.70 -5.63
C ASP A 57 -3.70 7.72 -6.90
N TYR A 58 -3.84 8.73 -7.78
CA TYR A 58 -2.95 8.89 -8.93
C TYR A 58 -1.52 9.17 -8.47
N ALA A 59 -1.36 9.96 -7.41
CA ALA A 59 -0.06 10.22 -6.81
C ALA A 59 0.55 8.93 -6.24
N ILE A 60 -0.24 8.09 -5.55
CA ILE A 60 0.22 6.76 -5.12
C ILE A 60 0.69 5.91 -6.30
N MET A 61 -0.12 5.79 -7.36
CA MET A 61 0.24 4.98 -8.54
C MET A 61 1.55 5.45 -9.16
N SER A 62 1.71 6.76 -9.35
CA SER A 62 2.94 7.36 -9.90
C SER A 62 4.17 7.10 -9.02
N MET A 63 4.01 7.16 -7.69
CA MET A 63 5.09 6.89 -6.74
C MET A 63 5.48 5.40 -6.72
N VAL A 64 4.51 4.49 -6.86
CA VAL A 64 4.77 3.05 -6.99
C VAL A 64 5.51 2.75 -8.30
N GLU A 65 5.06 3.31 -9.42
CA GLU A 65 5.73 3.19 -10.73
C GLU A 65 7.18 3.71 -10.67
N ALA A 66 7.42 4.80 -9.94
CA ALA A 66 8.75 5.34 -9.70
C ALA A 66 9.60 4.51 -8.72
N GLY A 67 9.07 3.43 -8.15
CA GLY A 67 9.78 2.53 -7.24
C GLY A 67 9.99 3.08 -5.82
N LEU A 68 9.18 4.06 -5.39
CA LEU A 68 9.31 4.67 -4.06
C LEU A 68 8.74 3.81 -2.93
N GLY A 69 7.95 2.79 -3.26
CA GLY A 69 7.35 1.86 -2.32
C GLY A 69 6.18 1.09 -2.90
N ILE A 70 5.45 0.43 -2.02
CA ILE A 70 4.20 -0.31 -2.31
C ILE A 70 3.03 0.35 -1.58
N SER A 71 1.80 0.05 -1.99
CA SER A 71 0.60 0.61 -1.35
C SER A 71 -0.58 -0.35 -1.33
N ILE A 72 -1.65 0.04 -0.63
CA ILE A 72 -2.99 -0.52 -0.75
C ILE A 72 -3.92 0.58 -1.21
N LEU A 73 -4.64 0.34 -2.30
CA LEU A 73 -5.72 1.19 -2.76
C LEU A 73 -7.09 0.50 -2.56
N PRO A 74 -8.15 1.26 -2.22
CA PRO A 74 -9.52 0.75 -2.25
C PRO A 74 -9.89 0.38 -3.69
N MET A 75 -10.65 -0.70 -3.84
CA MET A 75 -11.20 -1.08 -5.14
C MET A 75 -12.52 -0.33 -5.30
N ASN A 76 -12.55 0.74 -6.08
CA ASN A 76 -13.80 1.44 -6.38
C ASN A 76 -14.62 0.59 -7.36
N PHE A 77 -15.89 0.34 -7.02
CA PHE A 77 -16.91 -0.21 -7.94
C PHE A 77 -17.67 0.93 -8.62
#